data_AF-A0A2N9JCE5-F1
#
_entry.id   AF-A0A2N9JCE5-F1
#
_cell.length_a   1.000
_cell.length_b   1.000
_cell.length_c   1.000
_cell.angle_alpha   90.00
_cell.angle_beta   90.00
_cell.angle_gamma   90.00
#
_symmetry.space_group_name_H-M   'P 1'
#
loop_
_entity.id
_entity.type
_entity.pdbx_description
1 polymer ?
#
loop_
_entity_poly.entity_id
_entity_poly.type
_entity_poly.pdbx_seq_one_letter_code
_entity_poly.pdbx_strand_id
1 'polypeptide(L)'
;MDELVEHALDAANQSKAHAFLDSQSVFWVDWNDDTQAVVDAFSIACGMAVTLTDGPADHIGTLRALSRATADRFQVRLALVSVGRDALAFVVLPLQQWQQLDDDIGDALGQVVWALDDDWDPFEALDDLAVLEPYFELLDENPGRYGECLARALSDPDSVPSGRSSDESDEVMPW
;
A
#
# COMPACT_ATOMS: atom_id res chain seq x y z
N MET A 1 19.72 5.92 9.23
CA MET A 1 19.37 5.97 7.80
C MET A 1 19.28 4.56 7.21
N ASP A 2 19.90 3.55 7.83
CA ASP A 2 19.75 2.13 7.45
C ASP A 2 18.39 1.49 7.77
N GLU A 3 17.81 1.70 8.95
CA GLU A 3 16.68 0.85 9.40
C GLU A 3 15.44 0.91 8.49
N LEU A 4 15.12 2.05 7.87
CA LEU A 4 13.98 2.16 6.96
C LEU A 4 14.23 1.49 5.61
N VAL A 5 15.45 1.61 5.08
CA VAL A 5 15.86 0.95 3.82
C VAL A 5 15.96 -0.56 4.06
N GLU A 6 16.57 -0.98 5.17
CA GLU A 6 16.62 -2.38 5.60
C GLU A 6 15.22 -2.93 5.83
N HIS A 7 14.33 -2.20 6.52
CA HIS A 7 12.94 -2.65 6.70
C HIS A 7 12.15 -2.68 5.41
N ALA A 8 12.36 -1.78 4.46
CA ALA A 8 11.69 -1.82 3.16
C ALA A 8 12.19 -3.00 2.30
N LEU A 9 13.51 -3.25 2.28
CA LEU A 9 14.11 -4.44 1.65
C LEU A 9 13.64 -5.73 2.32
N ASP A 10 13.59 -5.75 3.64
CA ASP A 10 13.13 -6.89 4.41
C ASP A 10 11.60 -7.02 4.46
N ALA A 11 10.84 -5.99 4.09
CA ALA A 11 9.39 -6.04 3.86
C ALA A 11 9.07 -6.54 2.46
N ALA A 12 9.95 -6.30 1.48
CA ALA A 12 9.91 -7.04 0.22
C ALA A 12 10.20 -8.54 0.45
N ASN A 13 10.78 -8.87 1.62
CA ASN A 13 10.90 -10.22 2.16
C ASN A 13 9.83 -10.48 3.25
N GLN A 14 9.52 -11.74 3.56
CA GLN A 14 8.38 -12.04 4.45
C GLN A 14 8.62 -11.66 5.93
N SER A 15 9.87 -11.77 6.40
CA SER A 15 10.15 -11.84 7.85
C SER A 15 10.10 -10.50 8.60
N LYS A 16 10.12 -9.34 7.93
CA LYS A 16 10.05 -8.03 8.62
C LYS A 16 8.97 -7.07 8.12
N ALA A 17 8.07 -7.50 7.23
CA ALA A 17 6.95 -6.67 6.81
C ALA A 17 6.10 -6.16 8.00
N HIS A 18 5.95 -6.98 9.04
CA HIS A 18 5.30 -6.57 10.29
C HIS A 18 6.06 -5.46 11.04
N ALA A 19 7.40 -5.53 11.08
CA ALA A 19 8.22 -4.49 11.72
C ALA A 19 8.19 -3.17 10.93
N PHE A 20 8.06 -3.23 9.60
CA PHE A 20 7.82 -2.06 8.77
C PHE A 20 6.46 -1.41 9.08
N LEU A 21 5.40 -2.22 9.22
CA LEU A 21 4.06 -1.77 9.59
C LEU A 21 3.95 -1.19 11.00
N ASP A 22 4.78 -1.65 11.94
CA ASP A 22 4.87 -1.12 13.30
C ASP A 22 5.68 0.18 13.41
N SER A 23 6.22 0.69 12.29
CA SER A 23 6.94 1.97 12.27
C SER A 23 6.00 3.14 12.57
N GLN A 24 6.50 4.14 13.31
CA GLN A 24 5.75 5.37 13.63
C GLN A 24 5.38 6.21 12.39
N SER A 25 5.95 5.87 11.23
CA SER A 25 5.64 6.49 9.93
C SER A 25 4.45 5.83 9.22
N VAL A 26 3.89 4.76 9.78
CA VAL A 26 2.73 4.06 9.24
C VAL A 26 1.50 4.41 10.07
N PHE A 27 0.40 4.73 9.39
CA PHE A 27 -0.90 4.89 10.01
C PHE A 27 -1.94 4.02 9.30
N TRP A 28 -2.93 3.58 10.05
CA TRP A 28 -3.98 2.69 9.58
C TRP A 28 -5.26 3.50 9.36
N VAL A 29 -5.99 3.15 8.31
CA VAL A 29 -7.30 3.72 7.98
C VAL A 29 -8.27 2.57 7.79
N ASP A 30 -9.26 2.52 8.68
CA ASP A 30 -10.36 1.57 8.62
C ASP A 30 -11.44 2.04 7.63
N TRP A 31 -12.18 1.10 7.04
CA TRP A 31 -13.29 1.40 6.14
C TRP A 31 -14.41 2.20 6.79
N ASN A 32 -14.53 2.13 8.12
CA ASN A 32 -15.52 2.85 8.91
C ASN A 32 -14.94 4.10 9.60
N ASP A 33 -13.69 4.47 9.36
CA ASP A 33 -13.12 5.70 9.90
C ASP A 33 -13.77 6.95 9.28
N ASP A 34 -14.19 7.89 10.12
CA ASP A 34 -14.61 9.22 9.66
C ASP A 34 -13.38 10.07 9.26
N THR A 35 -13.60 11.11 8.44
CA THR A 35 -12.56 12.08 8.01
C THR A 35 -11.64 12.52 9.15
N GLN A 36 -12.20 12.80 10.34
CA GLN A 36 -11.43 13.29 11.48
C GLN A 36 -10.46 12.23 12.02
N ALA A 37 -10.86 10.95 12.08
CA ALA A 37 -10.01 9.86 12.53
C ALA A 37 -8.78 9.70 11.61
N VAL A 38 -9.00 9.78 10.30
CA VAL A 38 -7.92 9.75 9.29
C VAL A 38 -6.96 10.94 9.47
N VAL A 39 -7.49 12.14 9.69
CA VAL A 39 -6.69 13.36 9.91
C VAL A 39 -5.84 13.25 11.18
N ASP A 40 -6.40 12.74 12.27
CA ASP A 40 -5.70 12.55 13.53
C ASP A 40 -4.58 11.50 13.40
N ALA A 41 -4.88 10.35 12.77
CA ALA A 41 -3.90 9.30 12.50
C ALA A 41 -2.74 9.81 11.63
N PHE A 42 -3.05 10.54 10.57
CA PHE A 42 -2.05 11.16 9.70
C PHE A 42 -1.18 12.18 10.44
N SER A 43 -1.81 13.02 11.28
CA SER A 43 -1.11 14.06 12.05
C SER A 43 -0.11 13.46 13.04
N ILE A 44 -0.48 12.35 13.67
CA ILE A 44 0.40 11.58 14.55
C ILE A 44 1.60 11.04 13.76
N ALA A 45 1.34 10.40 12.61
CA ALA A 45 2.39 9.78 11.80
C ALA A 45 3.37 10.80 11.19
N CYS A 46 2.89 11.99 10.83
CA CYS A 46 3.75 13.09 10.37
C CYS A 46 4.47 13.82 11.52
N GLY A 47 4.07 13.60 12.77
CA GLY A 47 4.54 14.37 13.92
C GLY A 47 4.16 15.85 13.87
N MET A 48 3.12 16.22 13.11
CA MET A 48 2.63 17.61 13.00
C MET A 48 1.11 17.65 12.94
N ALA A 49 0.51 18.67 13.56
CA ALA A 49 -0.92 18.87 13.47
C ALA A 49 -1.30 19.33 12.05
N VAL A 50 -2.13 18.57 11.37
CA VAL A 50 -2.71 18.91 10.07
C VAL A 50 -4.21 19.13 10.26
N THR A 51 -4.73 20.21 9.67
CA THR A 51 -6.16 20.51 9.72
C THR A 51 -6.70 20.66 8.30
N LEU A 52 -7.81 19.98 8.01
CA LEU A 52 -8.56 20.15 6.77
C LEU A 52 -9.72 21.12 7.03
N THR A 53 -9.82 22.14 6.19
CA THR A 53 -10.89 23.16 6.30
C THR A 53 -12.20 22.72 5.66
N ASP A 54 -12.11 21.84 4.67
CA ASP A 54 -13.24 21.23 3.95
C ASP A 54 -13.00 19.72 4.03
N GLY A 55 -13.86 19.01 4.76
CA GLY A 55 -13.76 17.57 4.94
C GLY A 55 -14.39 16.86 3.74
N PRO A 56 -13.61 16.28 2.82
CA PRO A 56 -14.17 15.43 1.78
C PRO A 56 -14.94 14.27 2.43
N ALA A 57 -16.02 13.83 1.77
CA ALA A 57 -16.95 12.85 2.34
C ALA A 57 -16.36 11.43 2.46
N ASP A 58 -15.29 11.14 1.72
CA ASP A 58 -14.76 9.79 1.55
C ASP A 58 -13.28 9.68 1.94
N HIS A 59 -12.82 8.47 2.29
CA HIS A 59 -11.45 8.20 2.78
C HIS A 59 -10.38 8.66 1.81
N ILE A 60 -10.49 8.31 0.52
CA ILE A 60 -9.50 8.69 -0.49
C ILE A 60 -9.45 10.20 -0.69
N GLY A 61 -10.60 10.87 -0.64
CA GLY A 61 -10.68 12.32 -0.72
C GLY A 61 -9.91 12.97 0.42
N THR A 62 -10.06 12.41 1.64
CA THR A 62 -9.37 12.88 2.84
C THR A 62 -7.87 12.70 2.72
N LEU A 63 -7.41 11.51 2.31
CA LEU A 63 -5.99 11.23 2.09
C LEU A 63 -5.37 12.13 1.02
N ARG A 64 -6.07 12.37 -0.10
CA ARG A 64 -5.61 13.28 -1.15
C ARG A 64 -5.58 14.73 -0.69
N ALA A 65 -6.53 15.16 0.15
CA ALA A 65 -6.51 16.49 0.74
C ALA A 65 -5.31 16.66 1.69
N LEU A 66 -5.04 15.66 2.54
CA LEU A 66 -3.87 15.63 3.44
C LEU A 66 -2.56 15.61 2.66
N SER A 67 -2.46 14.75 1.64
CA SER A 67 -1.31 14.66 0.74
C SER A 67 -1.04 16.01 0.07
N ARG A 68 -2.07 16.68 -0.48
CA ARG A 68 -1.92 18.02 -1.05
C ARG A 68 -1.55 19.10 -0.03
N ALA A 69 -2.10 19.02 1.18
CA ALA A 69 -1.77 19.97 2.25
C ALA A 69 -0.32 19.84 2.75
N THR A 70 0.30 18.68 2.54
CA THR A 70 1.66 18.37 3.01
C THR A 70 2.65 18.05 1.89
N ALA A 71 2.25 18.21 0.62
CA ALA A 71 3.01 17.83 -0.56
C ALA A 71 4.37 18.53 -0.70
N ASP A 72 4.60 19.65 0.01
CA ASP A 72 5.89 20.34 0.05
C ASP A 72 6.90 19.65 0.98
N ARG A 73 6.45 18.76 1.86
CA ARG A 73 7.27 18.14 2.91
C ARG A 73 7.19 16.62 2.94
N PHE A 74 6.01 16.06 2.73
CA PHE A 74 5.72 14.66 2.91
C PHE A 74 5.07 14.08 1.65
N GLN A 75 5.26 12.78 1.47
CA GLN A 75 4.49 11.98 0.51
C GLN A 75 3.90 10.79 1.25
N VAL A 76 2.68 10.42 0.85
CA VAL A 76 1.99 9.23 1.35
C VAL A 76 1.93 8.17 0.26
N ARG A 77 2.22 6.93 0.64
CA ARG A 77 2.08 5.74 -0.20
C ARG A 77 1.32 4.65 0.57
N LEU A 78 0.47 3.88 -0.11
CA LEU A 78 -0.22 2.72 0.45
C LEU A 78 0.80 1.59 0.67
N ALA A 79 0.75 0.89 1.81
CA ALA A 79 1.53 -0.32 2.04
C ALA A 79 0.75 -1.56 1.59
N LEU A 80 1.28 -2.30 0.62
CA LEU A 80 0.57 -3.41 -0.04
C LEU A 80 0.33 -4.62 0.86
N VAL A 81 1.17 -4.81 1.87
CA VAL A 81 0.95 -5.85 2.88
C VAL A 81 -0.32 -5.64 3.71
N SER A 82 -0.93 -4.45 3.65
CA SER A 82 -2.24 -4.20 4.28
C SER A 82 -3.42 -4.63 3.42
N VAL A 83 -3.21 -4.95 2.15
CA VAL A 83 -4.27 -5.43 1.26
C VAL A 83 -4.80 -6.77 1.77
N GLY A 84 -6.12 -6.85 2.00
CA GLY A 84 -6.78 -8.02 2.57
C GLY A 84 -6.89 -8.03 4.10
N ARG A 85 -6.43 -6.97 4.77
CA ARG A 85 -6.64 -6.77 6.21
C ARG A 85 -7.89 -5.93 6.47
N ASP A 86 -8.31 -5.90 7.74
CA ASP A 86 -9.46 -5.10 8.19
C ASP A 86 -9.21 -3.58 8.19
N ALA A 87 -7.95 -3.11 8.03
CA ALA A 87 -7.59 -1.71 7.77
C ALA A 87 -6.53 -1.60 6.65
N LEU A 88 -6.54 -0.51 5.87
CA LEU A 88 -5.45 -0.17 4.94
C LEU A 88 -4.37 0.62 5.67
N ALA A 89 -3.10 0.29 5.44
CA ALA A 89 -1.95 0.96 6.03
C ALA A 89 -1.32 1.92 5.03
N PHE A 90 -1.04 3.13 5.48
CA PHE A 90 -0.41 4.18 4.69
C PHE A 90 0.89 4.62 5.34
N VAL A 91 1.93 4.74 4.53
CA VAL A 91 3.27 5.17 4.94
C VAL A 91 3.43 6.65 4.59
N VAL A 92 3.77 7.46 5.58
CA VAL A 92 4.09 8.88 5.39
C VAL A 92 5.53 9.17 5.79
N LEU A 93 6.32 9.64 4.83
CA LEU A 93 7.72 10.00 5.03
C LEU A 93 8.03 11.34 4.38
N PRO A 94 9.06 12.06 4.90
CA PRO A 94 9.56 13.25 4.24
C PRO A 94 10.02 12.96 2.81
N LEU A 95 9.83 13.90 1.89
CA LEU A 95 10.21 13.74 0.48
C LEU A 95 11.67 13.31 0.29
N GLN A 96 12.57 13.85 1.11
CA GLN A 96 13.99 13.49 1.06
C GLN A 96 14.25 12.01 1.41
N GLN A 97 13.45 11.45 2.34
CA GLN A 97 13.58 10.03 2.70
C GLN A 97 12.98 9.13 1.62
N TRP A 98 11.86 9.53 1.03
CA TRP A 98 11.31 8.84 -0.14
C TRP A 98 12.31 8.84 -1.30
N GLN A 99 12.92 9.98 -1.60
CA GLN A 99 13.93 10.07 -2.64
C GLN A 99 15.12 9.14 -2.36
N GLN A 100 15.60 9.09 -1.13
CA GLN A 100 16.68 8.16 -0.74
C GLN A 100 16.26 6.69 -0.94
N LEU A 101 15.03 6.33 -0.56
CA LEU A 101 14.50 4.97 -0.75
C LEU A 101 14.32 4.63 -2.22
N ASP A 102 13.82 5.56 -3.03
CA ASP A 102 13.67 5.38 -4.48
C ASP A 102 15.06 5.21 -5.16
N ASP A 103 16.05 6.01 -4.74
CA ASP A 103 17.43 5.93 -5.25
C ASP A 103 18.14 4.62 -4.84
N ASP A 104 17.91 4.14 -3.62
CA ASP A 104 18.58 2.95 -3.08
C ASP A 104 17.91 1.64 -3.54
N ILE A 105 16.57 1.61 -3.58
CA ILE A 105 15.77 0.37 -3.69
C ILE A 105 14.47 0.52 -4.50
N GLY A 106 14.31 1.54 -5.35
CA GLY A 106 13.04 1.90 -6.00
C GLY A 106 12.25 0.75 -6.63
N ASP A 107 12.90 -0.19 -7.33
CA ASP A 107 12.23 -1.33 -7.95
C ASP A 107 11.62 -2.29 -6.90
N ALA A 108 12.31 -2.51 -5.79
CA ALA A 108 11.80 -3.32 -4.68
C ALA A 108 10.77 -2.54 -3.85
N LEU A 109 10.94 -1.22 -3.76
CA LEU A 109 10.03 -0.34 -3.04
C LEU A 109 8.64 -0.29 -3.70
N GLY A 110 8.59 -0.21 -5.03
CA GLY A 110 7.33 -0.24 -5.79
C GLY A 110 6.55 -1.56 -5.66
N GLN A 111 7.21 -2.62 -5.19
CA GLN A 111 6.57 -3.91 -4.92
C GLN A 111 5.93 -4.00 -3.53
N VAL A 112 6.22 -3.05 -2.62
CA VAL A 112 5.69 -3.06 -1.25
C VAL A 112 4.87 -1.84 -0.92
N VAL A 113 5.05 -0.73 -1.63
CA VAL A 113 4.26 0.49 -1.48
C VAL A 113 3.83 1.08 -2.82
N TRP A 114 2.61 1.60 -2.88
CA TRP A 114 2.09 2.30 -4.08
C TRP A 114 1.79 3.76 -3.81
N ALA A 115 2.10 4.60 -4.79
CA ALA A 115 1.72 6.01 -4.76
C ALA A 115 0.19 6.15 -4.83
N LEU A 116 -0.33 7.19 -4.19
CA LEU A 116 -1.73 7.59 -4.33
C LEU A 116 -1.84 8.51 -5.54
N ASP A 117 -2.09 7.93 -6.70
CA ASP A 117 -2.41 8.67 -7.92
C ASP A 117 -3.84 9.26 -7.87
N ASP A 118 -4.08 10.33 -8.63
CA ASP A 118 -5.37 11.04 -8.66
C ASP A 118 -6.50 10.24 -9.34
N ASP A 119 -6.17 9.19 -10.11
CA ASP A 119 -7.13 8.37 -10.84
C ASP A 119 -7.38 6.99 -10.19
N TRP A 120 -6.66 6.66 -9.12
CA TRP A 120 -6.79 5.36 -8.45
C TRP A 120 -7.31 5.51 -7.02
N ASP A 121 -8.42 4.83 -6.71
CA ASP A 121 -8.97 4.74 -5.36
C ASP A 121 -8.73 3.33 -4.79
N PRO A 122 -7.82 3.18 -3.81
CA PRO A 122 -7.55 1.88 -3.19
C PRO A 122 -8.74 1.35 -2.39
N PHE A 123 -9.61 2.21 -1.86
CA PHE A 123 -10.78 1.73 -1.11
C PHE A 123 -11.80 1.12 -2.06
N GLU A 124 -12.08 1.77 -3.18
CA GLU A 124 -12.97 1.20 -4.22
C GLU A 124 -12.34 -0.03 -4.88
N ALA A 125 -11.07 0.05 -5.27
CA ALA A 125 -10.38 -1.02 -5.98
C ALA A 125 -10.16 -2.28 -5.11
N LEU A 126 -10.07 -2.11 -3.79
CA LEU A 126 -9.82 -3.20 -2.84
C LEU A 126 -11.07 -3.65 -2.08
N ASP A 127 -12.24 -3.04 -2.31
CA ASP A 127 -13.50 -3.45 -1.67
C ASP A 127 -14.02 -4.78 -2.23
N ASP A 128 -13.73 -5.10 -3.50
CA ASP A 128 -14.16 -6.35 -4.12
C ASP A 128 -13.24 -7.53 -3.72
N LEU A 129 -13.54 -8.08 -2.54
CA LEU A 129 -12.82 -9.22 -1.96
C LEU A 129 -12.77 -10.43 -2.91
N ALA A 130 -13.72 -10.62 -3.84
CA ALA A 130 -13.75 -11.81 -4.69
C ALA A 130 -12.57 -11.88 -5.68
N VAL A 131 -12.07 -10.72 -6.12
CA VAL A 131 -10.88 -10.63 -6.99
C VAL A 131 -9.59 -10.78 -6.18
N LEU A 132 -9.65 -10.47 -4.89
CA LEU A 132 -8.49 -10.30 -4.01
C LEU A 132 -8.24 -11.46 -3.06
N GLU A 133 -9.26 -12.27 -2.75
CA GLU A 133 -9.18 -13.48 -1.93
C GLU A 133 -8.00 -14.38 -2.30
N PRO A 134 -7.70 -14.65 -3.60
CA PRO A 134 -6.54 -15.44 -3.98
C PRO A 134 -5.19 -14.79 -3.65
N TYR A 135 -5.16 -13.46 -3.52
CA TYR A 135 -3.96 -12.68 -3.26
C TYR A 135 -3.71 -12.45 -1.76
N PHE A 136 -4.70 -12.60 -0.88
CA PHE A 136 -4.52 -12.34 0.55
C PHE A 136 -3.47 -13.26 1.19
N GLU A 137 -3.58 -14.57 0.96
CA GLU A 137 -2.58 -15.53 1.45
C GLU A 137 -1.22 -15.30 0.76
N LEU A 138 -1.23 -14.98 -0.54
CA LEU A 138 0.00 -14.76 -1.31
C LEU A 138 0.74 -13.49 -0.89
N LEU A 139 0.04 -12.39 -0.62
CA LEU A 139 0.62 -11.13 -0.18
C LEU A 139 1.11 -11.21 1.28
N ASP A 140 0.47 -12.02 2.12
CA ASP A 140 1.01 -12.32 3.46
C ASP A 140 2.28 -13.21 3.38
N GLU A 141 2.33 -14.10 2.38
CA GLU A 141 3.52 -14.94 2.13
C GLU A 141 4.69 -14.17 1.51
N ASN A 142 4.44 -13.34 0.49
CA ASN A 142 5.47 -12.60 -0.23
C ASN A 142 4.91 -11.35 -0.92
N PRO A 143 4.78 -10.22 -0.21
CA PRO A 143 4.17 -9.02 -0.76
C PRO A 143 4.99 -8.46 -1.94
N GLY A 144 6.32 -8.60 -1.91
CA GLY A 144 7.19 -8.17 -3.01
C GLY A 144 6.87 -8.90 -4.33
N ARG A 145 6.77 -10.23 -4.28
CA ARG A 145 6.49 -11.05 -5.46
C ARG A 145 5.07 -10.85 -6.01
N TYR A 146 4.08 -10.75 -5.13
CA TYR A 146 2.68 -10.76 -5.53
C TYR A 146 2.07 -9.36 -5.62
N GLY A 147 2.75 -8.32 -5.15
CA GLY A 147 2.37 -6.92 -5.32
C GLY A 147 2.24 -6.55 -6.79
N GLU A 148 3.22 -6.88 -7.63
CA GLU A 148 3.13 -6.60 -9.08
C GLU A 148 1.99 -7.38 -9.75
N CYS A 149 1.76 -8.63 -9.33
CA CYS A 149 0.63 -9.43 -9.83
C CYS A 149 -0.72 -8.81 -9.45
N LEU A 150 -0.86 -8.31 -8.22
CA LEU A 150 -2.03 -7.58 -7.77
C LEU A 150 -2.22 -6.28 -8.57
N ALA A 151 -1.16 -5.48 -8.77
CA ALA A 151 -1.22 -4.25 -9.57
C ALA A 151 -1.78 -4.53 -10.97
N ARG A 152 -1.30 -5.62 -11.58
CA ARG A 152 -1.72 -6.06 -12.91
C ARG A 152 -3.17 -6.55 -12.91
N ALA A 153 -3.57 -7.33 -11.91
CA ALA A 153 -4.95 -7.80 -11.76
C ALA A 153 -5.95 -6.66 -11.57
N LEU A 154 -5.58 -5.63 -10.78
CA LEU A 154 -6.41 -4.44 -10.59
C LEU A 154 -6.49 -3.58 -11.85
N SER A 155 -5.43 -3.55 -12.66
CA SER A 155 -5.39 -2.81 -13.93
C SER A 155 -6.10 -3.55 -15.08
N ASP A 156 -6.08 -4.88 -15.05
CA ASP A 156 -6.68 -5.76 -16.06
C ASP A 156 -7.28 -6.99 -15.36
N PRO A 157 -8.57 -6.97 -14.98
CA PRO A 157 -9.19 -8.04 -14.19
C PRO A 157 -9.27 -9.39 -14.92
N ASP A 158 -9.16 -9.40 -16.26
CA ASP A 158 -9.04 -10.62 -17.07
C ASP A 158 -7.64 -11.28 -16.97
N SER A 159 -6.63 -10.56 -16.46
CA SER A 159 -5.27 -11.08 -16.24
C SER A 159 -5.12 -11.88 -14.94
N VAL A 160 -6.15 -11.95 -14.09
CA VAL A 160 -6.12 -12.80 -12.88
C VAL A 160 -5.95 -14.25 -13.32
N PRO A 161 -4.91 -14.98 -12.86
CA PRO A 161 -4.77 -16.38 -13.19
C PRO A 161 -6.01 -17.09 -12.66
N SER A 162 -6.86 -17.54 -13.60
CA SER A 162 -8.11 -18.20 -13.27
C SER A 162 -7.76 -19.37 -12.35
N GLY A 163 -8.30 -19.34 -11.13
CA GLY A 163 -8.04 -20.35 -10.11
C GLY A 163 -8.10 -21.74 -10.74
N ARG A 164 -7.06 -22.54 -10.49
CA ARG A 164 -6.86 -23.93 -10.95
C ARG A 164 -8.12 -24.51 -11.60
N SER A 165 -8.20 -24.44 -12.92
CA SER A 165 -8.96 -25.45 -13.64
C SER A 165 -8.30 -26.78 -13.28
N SER A 166 -9.04 -27.64 -12.59
CA SER A 166 -8.71 -29.06 -12.49
C SER A 166 -8.79 -29.66 -13.90
N ASP A 167 -7.78 -29.38 -14.72
CA ASP A 167 -7.50 -30.12 -15.93
C ASP A 167 -6.00 -30.38 -15.91
N GLU A 168 -5.64 -31.51 -15.29
CA GLU A 168 -4.42 -32.21 -15.63
C GLU A 168 -4.45 -32.45 -17.15
N SER A 169 -3.64 -31.72 -17.91
CA SER A 169 -2.89 -32.25 -19.05
C SER A 169 -1.91 -31.20 -19.56
N ASP A 170 -0.64 -31.59 -19.53
CA ASP A 170 0.46 -31.15 -20.41
C ASP A 170 0.40 -29.73 -20.98
N GLU A 171 1.28 -28.83 -20.51
CA GLU A 171 2.23 -28.21 -21.45
C GLU A 171 3.47 -27.63 -20.72
N VAL A 172 4.57 -27.57 -21.47
CA VAL A 172 5.97 -27.59 -21.04
C VAL A 172 6.48 -26.23 -20.55
N MET A 173 7.18 -26.18 -19.42
CA MET A 173 7.98 -25.03 -18.96
C MET A 173 9.38 -25.06 -19.60
N PRO A 174 9.86 -24.01 -20.28
CA PRO A 174 11.29 -23.77 -20.44
C PRO A 174 11.84 -22.97 -19.25
N TRP A 175 13.06 -23.34 -18.88
CA TRP A 175 13.78 -22.97 -17.66
C TRP A 175 14.27 -21.52 -17.65
#